data_AF-A0A482VH53-F1
#
_entry.id   AF-A0A482VH53-F1
#
_cell.length_a   1.000
_cell.length_b   1.000
_cell.length_c   1.000
_cell.angle_alpha   90.00
_cell.angle_beta   90.00
_cell.angle_gamma   90.00
#
_symmetry.space_group_name_H-M   'P 1'
#
loop_
_entity.id
_entity.type
_entity.pdbx_description
1 polymer ?
#
loop_
_entity_poly.entity_id
_entity_poly.type
_entity_poly.pdbx_seq_one_letter_code
_entity_poly.pdbx_strand_id
1 'polypeptide(L)'
;LHNVHVWADANPHAYRQQNFQAEFSINLWAGLVEHNFIEPFELPHRLNGNSYYEFLSCDLPGLLENVPLQLRRDIWFMHDRWSSSSFFT
;
A
#
# COMPACT_ATOMS: atom_id res chain seq x y z
N LEU A 1 0.48 -15.36 -32.90
CA LEU A 1 -0.94 -15.66 -32.66
C LEU A 1 -1.09 -17.17 -32.68
N HIS A 2 -1.25 -17.81 -31.52
CA HIS A 2 -1.45 -19.26 -31.42
C HIS A 2 -2.93 -19.60 -31.26
N ASN A 3 -3.37 -20.59 -32.03
CA ASN A 3 -4.74 -21.04 -32.16
C ASN A 3 -5.28 -21.64 -30.86
N VAL A 4 -6.39 -21.09 -30.34
CA VAL A 4 -7.18 -21.73 -29.29
C VAL A 4 -8.35 -22.41 -29.98
N HIS A 5 -8.30 -23.73 -30.06
CA HIS A 5 -9.35 -24.53 -30.67
C HIS A 5 -10.30 -25.04 -29.57
N VAL A 6 -11.52 -24.49 -29.51
CA VAL A 6 -12.61 -25.00 -28.67
C VAL A 6 -13.61 -25.67 -29.61
N TRP A 7 -13.74 -27.00 -29.55
CA TRP A 7 -14.73 -27.73 -30.33
C TRP A 7 -16.09 -27.67 -29.63
N ALA A 8 -16.92 -26.68 -29.97
CA ALA A 8 -18.37 -26.66 -29.79
C ALA A 8 -18.97 -25.46 -30.57
N ASP A 9 -20.08 -25.65 -31.30
CA ASP A 9 -20.72 -24.59 -32.10
C ASP A 9 -21.19 -23.38 -31.26
N ALA A 10 -21.53 -23.61 -29.98
CA ALA A 10 -21.64 -22.57 -28.97
C ALA A 10 -21.41 -23.20 -27.59
N ASN A 11 -20.36 -22.80 -26.88
CA ASN A 11 -20.18 -23.11 -25.46
C ASN A 11 -20.36 -21.82 -24.64
N PRO A 12 -21.57 -21.53 -24.12
CA PRO A 12 -21.81 -20.35 -23.28
C PRO A 12 -21.06 -20.38 -21.94
N HIS A 13 -20.47 -21.54 -21.58
CA HIS A 13 -19.60 -21.71 -20.42
C HIS A 13 -18.10 -21.71 -20.77
N ALA A 14 -17.73 -21.31 -21.99
CA ALA A 14 -16.33 -21.16 -22.37
C ALA A 14 -15.69 -20.01 -21.59
N TYR A 15 -15.06 -20.33 -20.46
CA TYR A 15 -14.31 -19.40 -19.67
C TYR A 15 -12.94 -19.18 -20.34
N ARG A 16 -12.77 -18.06 -21.03
CA ARG A 16 -11.46 -17.58 -21.44
C ARG A 16 -10.87 -16.81 -20.26
N GLN A 17 -9.88 -17.39 -19.59
CA GLN A 17 -9.09 -16.65 -18.62
C GLN A 17 -8.37 -15.52 -19.37
N GLN A 18 -8.94 -14.33 -19.36
CA GLN A 18 -8.21 -13.13 -19.72
C GLN A 18 -7.38 -12.77 -18.51
N ASN A 19 -6.06 -12.93 -18.63
CA ASN A 19 -5.10 -12.38 -17.67
C ASN A 19 -5.01 -10.86 -17.83
N PHE A 20 -6.15 -10.16 -17.74
CA PHE A 20 -6.19 -8.72 -17.61
C PHE A 20 -6.96 -8.40 -16.34
N GLN A 21 -6.33 -8.72 -15.22
CA GLN A 21 -6.60 -7.98 -13.99
C GLN A 21 -5.96 -6.61 -14.22
N ALA A 22 -6.76 -5.55 -14.30
CA ALA A 22 -6.20 -4.21 -14.13
C ALA A 22 -5.74 -4.14 -12.66
N GLU A 23 -4.47 -4.43 -12.43
CA GLU A 23 -3.85 -4.32 -11.12
C GLU A 23 -3.82 -2.83 -10.75
N PHE A 24 -4.61 -2.45 -9.76
CA PHE A 24 -4.52 -1.14 -9.14
C PHE A 24 -3.94 -1.30 -7.75
N SER A 25 -3.02 -0.42 -7.40
CA SER A 25 -2.40 -0.36 -6.09
C SER A 25 -2.67 1.02 -5.48
N ILE A 26 -3.00 1.03 -4.19
CA ILE A 26 -3.13 2.24 -3.37
C ILE A 26 -2.11 2.17 -2.25
N ASN A 27 -1.53 3.31 -1.91
CA ASN A 27 -0.65 3.41 -0.76
C ASN A 27 -1.48 3.91 0.42
N LEU A 28 -1.54 3.16 1.51
CA LEU A 28 -2.24 3.55 2.72
C LEU A 28 -1.25 3.63 3.88
N TRP A 29 -1.31 4.71 4.64
CA TRP A 29 -0.66 4.83 5.92
C TRP A 29 -1.68 4.67 7.04
N ALA A 30 -1.39 3.86 8.04
CA ALA A 30 -2.20 3.80 9.26
C ALA A 30 -1.26 3.71 10.45
N GLY A 31 -1.62 4.39 11.54
CA GLY A 31 -0.83 4.41 12.76
C GLY A 31 -1.54 3.66 13.89
N LEU A 32 -0.78 2.90 14.67
CA LEU A 32 -1.25 2.32 15.92
C LEU A 32 -0.32 2.78 17.04
N VAL A 33 -0.86 3.55 17.98
CA VAL A 33 -0.11 4.06 19.14
C VAL A 33 -0.77 3.54 20.41
N GLU A 34 -0.13 2.57 21.05
CA GLU A 34 -0.69 1.76 22.13
C GLU A 34 -2.06 1.15 21.76
N HIS A 35 -3.15 1.73 22.25
CA HIS A 35 -4.53 1.31 22.02
C HIS A 35 -5.29 2.27 21.09
N ASN A 36 -4.63 3.32 20.60
CA ASN A 36 -5.23 4.31 19.72
C ASN A 36 -4.93 3.97 18.27
N PHE A 37 -5.98 3.65 17.53
CA PHE A 37 -5.91 3.52 16.09
C PHE A 37 -6.04 4.91 15.45
N ILE A 38 -5.09 5.24 14.58
CA ILE A 38 -5.10 6.45 13.77
C ILE A 38 -5.68 6.07 12.42
N GLU A 39 -6.66 6.85 11.97
CA GLU A 39 -7.38 6.57 10.73
C GLU A 39 -6.44 6.40 9.53
N PRO A 40 -6.73 5.47 8.61
CA PRO A 40 -5.95 5.29 7.40
C PRO A 40 -5.94 6.57 6.56
N PHE A 41 -4.76 6.94 6.10
CA PHE A 41 -4.53 8.06 5.21
C PHE A 41 -4.04 7.54 3.86
N GLU A 42 -4.72 7.94 2.78
CA GLU A 42 -4.30 7.60 1.43
C GLU A 42 -3.09 8.43 1.03
N LEU A 43 -1.98 7.74 0.80
CA LEU A 43 -0.75 8.33 0.31
C LEU A 43 -0.79 8.41 -1.23
N PRO A 44 -0.02 9.34 -1.83
CA PRO A 44 0.12 9.40 -3.28
C PRO A 44 0.52 8.05 -3.88
N HIS A 45 -0.06 7.69 -5.03
CA HIS A 45 0.21 6.43 -5.72
C HIS A 45 1.72 6.22 -6.02
N ARG A 46 2.46 7.31 -6.27
CA ARG A 46 3.93 7.29 -6.37
C ARG A 46 4.56 7.97 -5.15
N LEU A 47 4.84 7.17 -4.12
CA LEU A 47 5.52 7.66 -2.93
C LEU A 47 7.02 7.83 -3.20
N ASN A 48 7.50 9.06 -3.15
CA ASN A 48 8.92 9.40 -3.15
C ASN A 48 9.31 10.07 -1.82
N GLY A 49 10.61 10.27 -1.60
CA GLY A 49 11.11 10.86 -0.34
C GLY A 49 10.55 12.25 -0.05
N ASN A 50 10.32 13.08 -1.07
CA ASN A 50 9.76 14.43 -0.88
C ASN A 50 8.26 14.38 -0.53
N SER A 51 7.47 13.60 -1.26
CA SER A 51 6.03 13.41 -0.95
C SER A 51 5.83 12.76 0.42
N TYR A 52 6.75 11.88 0.82
CA TYR A 52 6.71 11.27 2.15
C TYR A 52 7.08 12.28 3.23
N TYR A 53 8.09 13.12 2.98
CA TYR A 53 8.46 14.20 3.90
C TYR A 53 7.34 15.24 4.07
N GLU A 54 6.67 15.62 2.98
CA GLU A 54 5.49 16.50 3.01
C GLU A 54 4.38 15.89 3.87
N PHE A 55 4.07 14.61 3.67
CA PHE A 55 3.12 13.88 4.51
C PHE A 55 3.49 13.93 6.01
N LEU A 56 4.77 13.64 6.34
CA LEU A 56 5.25 13.67 7.74
C LEU A 56 5.15 15.06 8.37
N SER A 57 5.33 16.12 7.58
CA SER A 57 5.41 17.49 8.08
C SER A 57 4.05 18.17 8.16
N CYS A 58 3.16 17.89 7.20
CA CYS A 58 1.90 18.61 7.03
C CYS A 58 0.69 17.81 7.53
N ASP A 59 0.61 16.52 7.19
CA ASP A 59 -0.60 15.72 7.40
C ASP A 59 -0.53 14.91 8.69
N LEU A 60 0.63 14.27 8.96
CA LEU A 60 0.83 13.42 10.13
C LEU A 60 0.52 14.13 11.48
N PRO A 61 0.91 15.39 11.72
CA PRO A 61 0.59 16.06 12.98
C PRO A 61 -0.92 16.18 13.23
N GLY A 62 -1.71 16.39 12.17
CA GLY A 62 -3.17 16.44 12.24
C GLY A 62 -3.77 15.06 12.51
N LEU A 63 -3.25 14.01 11.88
CA LEU A 63 -3.67 12.63 12.14
C LEU A 63 -3.39 12.19 13.58
N LEU A 64 -2.31 12.72 14.18
CA LEU A 64 -1.97 12.47 15.58
C LEU A 64 -2.79 13.29 16.57
N GLU A 65 -3.66 14.22 16.15
CA GLU A 65 -4.40 15.12 17.06
C GLU A 65 -5.25 14.36 18.10
N ASN A 66 -5.78 13.21 17.72
CA ASN A 66 -6.59 12.37 18.61
C ASN A 66 -5.74 11.51 19.56
N VAL A 67 -4.41 11.45 19.37
CA VAL A 67 -3.49 10.75 20.26
C VAL A 67 -3.11 11.66 21.44
N PRO A 68 -3.22 11.20 22.70
CA PRO A 68 -2.80 11.96 23.86
C PRO A 68 -1.36 12.51 23.74
N LEU A 69 -1.16 13.77 24.11
CA LEU A 69 0.14 14.46 23.98
C LEU A 69 1.28 13.74 24.70
N GLN A 70 0.99 13.06 25.81
CA GLN A 70 1.97 12.28 26.55
C GLN A 70 2.49 11.11 25.72
N LEU A 71 1.60 10.42 25.00
CA LEU A 71 1.99 9.32 24.10
C LEU A 71 2.74 9.84 22.88
N ARG A 72 2.43 11.04 22.37
CA ARG A 72 3.14 11.62 21.21
C ARG A 72 4.64 11.84 21.44
N ARG A 73 5.03 12.13 22.68
CA ARG A 73 6.45 12.33 23.02
C ARG A 73 7.26 11.04 22.99
N ASP A 74 6.59 9.90 23.14
CA ASP A 74 7.21 8.58 23.29
C ASP A 74 6.96 7.66 22.07
N ILE A 75 6.48 8.20 20.95
CA ILE A 75 6.24 7.42 19.73
C ILE A 75 7.58 6.98 19.11
N TRP A 76 7.73 5.68 18.92
CA TRP A 76 8.80 5.10 18.12
C TRP A 76 8.32 4.89 16.68
N PHE A 77 8.98 5.58 15.74
CA PHE A 77 8.73 5.37 14.32
C PHE A 77 9.48 4.12 13.84
N MET A 78 8.74 3.10 13.42
CA MET A 78 9.33 1.87 12.88
C MET A 78 9.09 1.82 11.37
N HIS A 79 10.16 1.93 10.60
CA HIS A 79 10.16 1.66 9.17
C HIS A 79 10.78 0.30 8.89
N ASP A 80 10.23 -0.43 7.93
CA ASP A 80 10.94 -1.56 7.34
C ASP A 80 12.19 -1.03 6.61
N ARG A 81 13.34 -1.62 6.93
CA ARG A 81 14.54 -1.39 6.13
C ARG A 81 14.45 -2.32 4.94
N TRP A 82 14.32 -1.76 3.73
CA TRP A 82 14.67 -2.49 2.52
C TRP A 82 16.19 -2.68 2.49
N SER A 83 16.69 -3.85 2.92
CA SER A 83 18.00 -4.32 2.51
C SER A 83 17.83 -5.33 1.39
N SER A 84 18.02 -4.89 0.15
CA SER A 84 18.48 -5.79 -0.91
C SER A 84 19.92 -6.18 -0.61
N SER A 85 20.12 -7.09 0.35
CA SER A 85 21.38 -7.78 0.59
C SER A 85 21.33 -9.13 -0.10
N SER A 86 21.66 -9.12 -1.39
CA SER A 86 22.21 -10.30 -2.07
C SER A 86 23.03 -9.86 -3.27
N PHE A 87 24.30 -9.53 -3.01
CA PHE A 87 25.37 -9.92 -3.91
C PHE A 87 26.24 -10.94 -3.16
N PHE A 88 26.53 -12.04 -3.86
CA PHE A 88 26.85 -13.38 -3.40
C PHE A 88 28.27 -13.53 -2.78
N THR A 89 28.47 -14.70 -2.16
CA THR A 89 29.75 -15.40 -1.84
C THR A 89 30.96 -15.00 -2.67
#